data_AF-A0A0K2UU99-F1
#
_entry.id   AF-A0A0K2UU99-F1
#
_cell.length_a   1.000
_cell.length_b   1.000
_cell.length_c   1.000
_cell.angle_alpha   90.00
_cell.angle_beta   90.00
_cell.angle_gamma   90.00
#
_symmetry.space_group_name_H-M   'P 1'
#
loop_
_entity.id
_entity.type
_entity.pdbx_description
1 polymer ?
#
loop_
_entity_poly.entity_id
_entity_poly.type
_entity_poly.pdbx_seq_one_letter_code
_entity_poly.pdbx_strand_id
1 'polypeptide(L)'
;MLEELAKYISIYRSGAKFILYQIIQPQITSYAIYRNGNIQIAINLLTERCKQLKKLSFHQSIYLPTQYFTQFFKHFEYLLYLNINGSMMDDNGFNSLAKYPPQ
;
A
#
# COMPACT_ATOMS: atom_id res chain seq x y z
N MET A 1 7.94 -17.19 -0.35
CA MET A 1 7.63 -17.64 1.03
C MET A 1 6.87 -16.61 1.89
N LEU A 2 7.42 -15.46 2.32
CA LEU A 2 6.66 -14.50 3.16
C LEU A 2 5.68 -13.63 2.34
N GLU A 3 6.10 -13.17 1.17
CA GLU A 3 5.28 -12.33 0.26
C GLU A 3 4.09 -13.10 -0.33
N GLU A 4 4.25 -14.41 -0.56
CA GLU A 4 3.18 -15.29 -1.02
C GLU A 4 2.15 -15.55 0.08
N LEU A 5 2.61 -15.72 1.33
CA LEU A 5 1.73 -15.83 2.50
C LEU A 5 0.95 -14.53 2.73
N ALA A 6 1.61 -13.38 2.55
CA ALA A 6 0.99 -12.06 2.58
C ALA A 6 -0.14 -11.93 1.56
N LYS A 7 0.13 -12.37 0.32
CA LYS A 7 -0.84 -12.39 -0.78
C LYS A 7 -2.02 -13.30 -0.49
N TYR A 8 -1.78 -14.50 0.05
CA TYR A 8 -2.86 -15.44 0.37
C TYR A 8 -3.75 -14.90 1.49
N ILE A 9 -3.17 -14.31 2.53
CA ILE A 9 -3.93 -13.76 3.65
C ILE A 9 -4.72 -12.51 3.23
N SER A 10 -4.15 -11.63 2.40
CA SER A 10 -4.86 -10.43 1.94
C SER A 10 -6.07 -10.76 1.06
N ILE A 11 -6.05 -11.90 0.36
CA ILE A 11 -7.15 -12.37 -0.49
C ILE A 11 -8.26 -13.04 0.35
N TYR A 12 -7.90 -13.86 1.36
CA TYR A 12 -8.86 -14.74 2.05
C TYR A 12 -9.25 -14.30 3.49
N ARG A 13 -8.49 -13.42 4.16
CA ARG A 13 -8.74 -13.00 5.56
C ARG A 13 -8.61 -11.49 5.78
N SER A 14 -9.00 -10.75 4.76
CA SER A 14 -8.75 -9.34 4.55
C SER A 14 -9.29 -8.35 5.61
N GLY A 15 -10.12 -8.83 6.55
CA GLY A 15 -10.68 -8.05 7.66
C GLY A 15 -9.96 -8.18 9.02
N ALA A 16 -9.04 -9.13 9.19
CA ALA A 16 -8.42 -9.38 10.48
C ALA A 16 -7.18 -8.49 10.70
N LYS A 17 -7.40 -7.31 11.32
CA LYS A 17 -6.37 -6.33 11.67
C LYS A 17 -5.10 -6.97 12.23
N PHE A 18 -5.23 -7.94 13.14
CA PHE A 18 -4.08 -8.61 13.78
C PHE A 18 -3.16 -9.33 12.79
N ILE A 19 -3.68 -9.83 11.67
CA ILE A 19 -2.86 -10.55 10.68
C ILE A 19 -2.04 -9.56 9.84
N LEU A 20 -2.60 -8.39 9.52
CA LEU A 20 -1.85 -7.33 8.82
C LEU A 20 -0.64 -6.88 9.64
N TYR A 21 -0.75 -6.80 10.96
CA TYR A 21 0.38 -6.47 11.85
C TYR A 21 1.49 -7.53 11.86
N GLN A 22 1.17 -8.79 11.59
CA GLN A 22 2.16 -9.87 11.48
C GLN A 22 2.80 -9.94 10.10
N ILE A 23 2.07 -9.54 9.06
CA ILE A 23 2.58 -9.57 7.68
C ILE A 23 3.40 -8.32 7.37
N ILE A 24 2.88 -7.14 7.70
CA ILE A 24 3.49 -5.86 7.36
C ILE A 24 4.63 -5.59 8.35
N GLN A 25 5.80 -6.11 8.00
CA GLN A 25 7.03 -6.02 8.77
C GLN A 25 7.98 -4.96 8.19
N PRO A 26 8.85 -4.33 9.01
CA PRO A 26 9.73 -3.24 8.57
C PRO A 26 10.63 -3.56 7.37
N GLN A 27 11.04 -4.82 7.22
CA GLN A 27 11.93 -5.30 6.16
C GLN A 27 11.24 -5.52 4.80
N ILE A 28 9.92 -5.33 4.71
CA ILE A 28 9.21 -5.50 3.43
C ILE A 28 9.63 -4.40 2.46
N THR A 29 10.02 -4.84 1.25
CA THR A 29 10.36 -3.94 0.13
C THR A 29 9.29 -3.95 -0.97
N SER A 30 8.34 -4.89 -0.92
CA SER A 30 7.26 -5.04 -1.91
C SER A 30 5.95 -5.43 -1.23
N TYR A 31 4.87 -4.67 -1.48
CA TYR A 31 3.55 -4.98 -0.94
C TYR A 31 2.42 -4.71 -1.93
N ALA A 32 1.36 -5.51 -1.84
CA ALA A 32 0.17 -5.38 -2.66
C ALA A 32 -1.08 -5.26 -1.76
N ILE A 33 -1.81 -4.15 -1.93
CA ILE A 33 -3.10 -3.88 -1.30
C ILE A 33 -4.19 -4.33 -2.29
N TYR A 34 -5.04 -5.26 -1.86
CA TYR A 34 -6.12 -5.81 -2.68
C TYR A 34 -7.48 -5.26 -2.26
N ARG A 35 -8.46 -5.22 -3.18
CA ARG A 35 -9.84 -4.75 -2.98
C ARG A 35 -10.49 -5.15 -1.65
N ASN A 36 -10.35 -6.42 -1.27
CA ASN A 36 -11.01 -6.95 -0.08
C ASN A 36 -10.26 -6.58 1.22
N GLY A 37 -9.00 -6.13 1.11
CA GLY A 37 -8.13 -5.72 2.21
C GLY A 37 -8.62 -4.49 2.94
N ASN A 38 -8.35 -4.42 4.25
CA ASN A 38 -8.48 -3.17 4.98
C ASN A 38 -7.36 -2.19 4.57
N ILE A 39 -7.64 -1.41 3.51
CA ILE A 39 -6.72 -0.45 2.89
C ILE A 39 -6.17 0.53 3.92
N GLN A 40 -7.01 1.06 4.82
CA GLN A 40 -6.60 2.03 5.82
C GLN A 40 -5.56 1.46 6.79
N ILE A 41 -5.77 0.24 7.30
CA ILE A 41 -4.82 -0.41 8.19
C ILE A 41 -3.52 -0.73 7.46
N ALA A 42 -3.60 -1.23 6.22
CA ALA A 42 -2.41 -1.51 5.42
C ALA A 42 -1.59 -0.25 5.17
N ILE A 43 -2.23 0.84 4.76
CA ILE A 43 -1.61 2.16 4.55
C ILE A 43 -0.91 2.64 5.82
N ASN A 44 -1.58 2.60 6.97
CA ASN A 44 -1.00 3.04 8.24
C ASN A 44 0.23 2.20 8.61
N LEU A 45 0.11 0.87 8.54
CA LEU A 45 1.21 -0.03 8.87
C LEU A 45 2.41 0.14 7.95
N LEU A 46 2.19 0.26 6.64
CA LEU A 46 3.26 0.51 5.67
C LEU A 46 3.96 1.83 5.98
N THR A 47 3.17 2.87 6.24
CA THR A 47 3.68 4.21 6.54
C THR A 47 4.50 4.24 7.82
N GLU A 48 4.05 3.57 8.88
CA GLU A 48 4.72 3.53 10.18
C GLU A 48 6.00 2.68 10.15
N ARG A 49 6.00 1.56 9.42
CA ARG A 49 7.01 0.51 9.60
C ARG A 49 7.94 0.33 8.40
N CYS A 50 7.44 0.46 7.18
CA CYS A 50 8.12 -0.02 5.97
C CYS A 50 8.81 1.13 5.23
N LYS A 51 9.81 1.77 5.86
CA LYS A 51 10.52 2.92 5.27
C LYS A 51 11.34 2.57 4.03
N GLN A 52 11.70 1.30 3.86
CA GLN A 52 12.50 0.79 2.74
C GLN A 52 11.62 0.20 1.61
N LEU A 53 10.33 0.55 1.58
CA LEU A 53 9.41 0.03 0.57
C LEU A 53 9.78 0.56 -0.82
N LYS A 54 9.98 -0.37 -1.77
CA LYS A 54 10.37 -0.08 -3.16
C LYS A 54 9.25 -0.32 -4.15
N LYS A 55 8.32 -1.23 -3.84
CA LYS A 55 7.20 -1.60 -4.72
C LYS A 55 5.90 -1.58 -3.96
N LEU A 56 4.93 -0.84 -4.49
CA LEU A 56 3.58 -0.80 -3.96
C LEU A 56 2.58 -1.03 -5.09
N SER A 57 1.65 -1.95 -4.88
CA SER A 57 0.58 -2.23 -5.83
C SER A 57 -0.79 -2.10 -5.18
N PHE A 58 -1.72 -1.44 -5.87
CA PHE A 58 -3.14 -1.42 -5.56
C PHE A 58 -3.88 -2.25 -6.60
N HIS A 59 -4.57 -3.30 -6.17
CA HIS A 59 -5.29 -4.22 -7.06
C HIS A 59 -6.79 -4.14 -6.82
N GLN A 60 -7.52 -3.67 -7.84
CA GLN A 60 -8.98 -3.58 -7.83
C GLN A 60 -9.55 -2.71 -6.69
N SER A 61 -8.78 -1.74 -6.21
CA SER A 61 -9.19 -0.84 -5.12
C SER A 61 -10.03 0.31 -5.70
N ILE A 62 -11.35 0.14 -5.67
CA ILE A 62 -12.33 1.01 -6.38
C ILE A 62 -12.30 2.46 -5.88
N TYR A 63 -11.90 2.70 -4.63
CA TYR A 63 -11.77 4.04 -4.09
C TYR A 63 -10.62 4.10 -3.10
N LEU A 64 -9.59 4.85 -3.44
CA LEU A 64 -8.46 5.09 -2.57
C LEU A 64 -8.62 6.52 -2.00
N PRO A 65 -8.97 6.69 -0.71
CA PRO A 65 -9.40 7.99 -0.22
C PRO A 65 -8.26 9.01 -0.25
N THR A 66 -8.57 10.17 -0.82
CA THR A 66 -7.65 11.30 -1.10
C THR A 66 -6.81 11.73 0.08
N GLN A 67 -7.41 11.71 1.28
CA GLN A 67 -6.78 12.10 2.54
C GLN A 67 -5.55 11.25 2.89
N TYR A 68 -5.48 10.03 2.37
CA TYR A 68 -4.33 9.17 2.58
C TYR A 68 -3.20 9.55 1.62
N PHE A 69 -3.47 9.83 0.35
CA PHE A 69 -2.42 10.04 -0.65
C PHE A 69 -1.63 11.33 -0.56
N THR A 70 -2.24 12.41 -0.07
CA THR A 70 -1.54 13.70 0.02
C THR A 70 -0.31 13.63 0.93
N GLN A 71 -0.28 12.68 1.86
CA GLN A 71 0.87 12.47 2.75
C GLN A 71 1.45 11.05 2.71
N PHE A 72 0.74 10.06 2.18
CA PHE A 72 1.22 8.68 2.15
C PHE A 72 2.52 8.51 1.36
N PHE A 73 2.59 9.03 0.13
CA PHE A 73 3.77 8.84 -0.72
C PHE A 73 5.02 9.54 -0.19
N LYS A 74 4.88 10.61 0.60
CA LYS A 74 6.00 11.31 1.25
C LYS A 74 6.80 10.41 2.20
N HIS A 75 6.21 9.31 2.68
CA HIS A 75 6.83 8.41 3.65
C HIS A 75 7.67 7.30 3.02
N PHE A 76 7.66 7.17 1.69
CA PHE A 76 8.39 6.13 0.96
C PHE A 76 9.43 6.74 0.04
N GLU A 77 10.51 7.25 0.61
CA GLU A 77 11.64 7.85 -0.11
C GLU A 77 12.28 6.90 -1.14
N TYR A 78 12.14 5.59 -0.91
CA TYR A 78 12.73 4.54 -1.74
C TYR A 78 11.72 3.88 -2.69
N LEU A 79 10.50 4.40 -2.80
CA LEU A 79 9.49 3.84 -3.69
C LEU A 79 9.97 4.03 -5.14
N LEU A 80 10.06 2.94 -5.90
CA LEU A 80 10.49 2.94 -7.30
C LEU A 80 9.35 2.51 -8.23
N TYR A 81 8.43 1.65 -7.74
CA TYR A 81 7.36 1.09 -8.54
C TYR A 81 6.01 1.28 -7.86
N LEU A 82 5.10 1.97 -8.55
CA LEU A 82 3.71 2.10 -8.18
C LEU A 82 2.82 1.47 -9.25
N ASN A 83 2.00 0.49 -8.85
CA ASN A 83 1.00 -0.12 -9.72
C ASN A 83 -0.40 0.22 -9.19
N ILE A 84 -1.28 0.71 -10.06
CA ILE A 84 -2.67 1.08 -9.75
C ILE A 84 -3.71 0.25 -10.51
N ASN A 85 -3.35 -0.99 -10.88
CA ASN A 85 -4.19 -1.86 -11.71
C ASN A 85 -5.63 -2.05 -11.17
N GLY A 86 -6.61 -1.66 -11.98
CA GLY A 86 -8.04 -1.78 -11.67
C GLY A 86 -8.48 -0.91 -10.48
N SER A 87 -7.67 0.05 -10.07
CA SER A 87 -7.94 0.95 -8.95
C SER A 87 -8.23 2.36 -9.45
N MET A 88 -9.01 3.14 -8.70
CA MET A 88 -9.25 4.56 -9.01
C MET A 88 -8.47 5.46 -8.05
N MET A 89 -7.86 6.50 -8.60
CA MET A 89 -7.17 7.57 -7.90
C MET A 89 -7.77 8.90 -8.38
N ASP A 90 -8.04 9.82 -7.47
CA ASP A 90 -8.54 11.14 -7.81
C ASP A 90 -7.40 12.12 -8.16
N ASP A 91 -7.74 13.29 -8.68
CA ASP A 91 -6.76 14.30 -9.12
C ASP A 91 -5.80 14.70 -8.01
N ASN A 92 -6.28 14.77 -6.78
CA ASN A 92 -5.47 15.13 -5.61
C ASN A 92 -4.44 14.03 -5.27
N GLY A 93 -4.83 12.76 -5.31
CA GLY A 93 -3.92 11.63 -5.14
C GLY A 93 -2.92 11.52 -6.29
N PHE A 94 -3.35 11.80 -7.52
CA PHE A 94 -2.47 11.84 -8.68
C PHE A 94 -1.44 12.98 -8.58
N ASN A 95 -1.88 14.17 -8.20
CA ASN A 95 -1.02 15.33 -8.02
C ASN A 95 -0.02 15.17 -6.86
N SER A 96 -0.32 14.35 -5.85
CA SER A 96 0.64 14.08 -4.78
C SER A 96 1.81 13.21 -5.25
N LEU A 97 1.61 12.32 -6.24
CA LEU A 97 2.70 11.60 -6.91
C LEU A 97 3.63 12.54 -7.65
N ALA A 98 3.09 13.55 -8.35
CA ALA A 98 3.90 14.54 -9.06
C ALA A 98 4.81 15.34 -8.11
N LYS A 99 4.38 15.54 -6.85
CA LYS A 99 5.19 16.22 -5.81
C LYS A 99 6.23 15.31 -5.17
N TYR A 100 6.00 14.00 -5.17
CA TYR A 100 6.87 12.98 -4.55
C TYR A 100 7.07 11.81 -5.52
N PRO A 101 7.75 12.04 -6.67
CA PRO A 101 7.92 11.00 -7.66
C PRO A 101 8.76 9.86 -7.09
N PRO A 102 8.47 8.60 -7.48
CA PRO A 102 9.38 7.49 -7.27
C PRO A 102 10.78 7.84 -7.78
N GLN A 103 11.83 7.67 -6.95
CA GLN A 103 13.21 8.00 -7.33
C GLN A 103 13.85 6.94 -8.22
#